data_AF-A0A257LIV4-F1
#
_entry.id   AF-A0A257LIV4-F1
#
_cell.length_a   1.000
_cell.length_b   1.000
_cell.length_c   1.000
_cell.angle_alpha   90.00
_cell.angle_beta   90.00
_cell.angle_gamma   90.00
#
_symmetry.space_group_name_H-M   'P 1'
#
loop_
_entity.id
_entity.type
_entity.pdbx_description
1 polymer ?
#
loop_
_entity_poly.entity_id
_entity_poly.type
_entity_poly.pdbx_seq_one_letter_code
_entity_poly.pdbx_strand_id
1 'polypeptide(L)'
;RKREHESGIIYCASRATAERVAESLAGRGFLARPYHAGLDADERARNQEMFLRDDTRIICATIAFGMGINKPNVRYVIHHDLPKNIEGYYQETGRAGRDGLPGDCLLLFSAGDIAKQTHFLDEITNEQERSIARAHLRQIDPYAESPDCRRAELLQYFGETFPLDNCGACDNCAEPRESFDGTIVAQKFLSCVYRIQQASRFGTGMNHVIEVLTGAKTEKITRWGHDRLTTYGIGTELSRSQWGSIGRELMRLGYVGLSSGEYATLEL
;
A
#
# COMPACT_ATOMS: atom_id res chain seq x y z
N ARG A 1 -3.80 20.47 5.75
CA ARG A 1 -4.10 21.92 5.96
C ARG A 1 -4.10 22.76 4.66
N LYS A 2 -3.55 22.32 3.52
CA LYS A 2 -3.57 23.13 2.28
C LYS A 2 -4.95 23.30 1.61
N ARG A 3 -5.92 22.41 1.88
CA ARG A 3 -7.21 22.32 1.14
C ARG A 3 -8.46 22.25 2.03
N GLU A 4 -8.48 22.93 3.17
CA GLU A 4 -9.55 22.81 4.20
C GLU A 4 -10.95 23.24 3.74
N HIS A 5 -11.04 24.02 2.68
CA HIS A 5 -12.31 24.54 2.16
C HIS A 5 -12.66 24.00 0.76
N GLU A 6 -11.88 23.06 0.28
CA GLU A 6 -12.04 22.51 -1.05
C GLU A 6 -12.80 21.18 -1.01
N SER A 7 -13.45 20.84 -2.12
CA SER A 7 -14.24 19.62 -2.23
C SER A 7 -13.35 18.42 -2.52
N GLY A 8 -13.61 17.31 -1.85
CA GLY A 8 -12.81 16.10 -1.98
C GLY A 8 -13.56 14.81 -1.67
N ILE A 9 -12.95 13.70 -2.09
CA ILE A 9 -13.50 12.36 -1.95
C ILE A 9 -12.53 11.52 -1.11
N ILE A 10 -13.05 10.75 -0.17
CA ILE A 10 -12.28 9.81 0.63
C ILE A 10 -12.81 8.40 0.37
N TYR A 11 -12.08 7.60 -0.40
CA TYR A 11 -12.41 6.21 -0.67
C TYR A 11 -12.01 5.28 0.48
N CYS A 12 -12.96 4.46 0.91
CA CYS A 12 -12.86 3.53 2.02
C CYS A 12 -13.24 2.11 1.55
N ALA A 13 -12.60 1.08 2.10
CA ALA A 13 -12.85 -0.31 1.71
C ALA A 13 -14.22 -0.84 2.16
N SER A 14 -14.79 -0.30 3.25
CA SER A 14 -16.04 -0.78 3.84
C SER A 14 -17.03 0.35 4.14
N ARG A 15 -18.32 -0.02 4.22
CA ARG A 15 -19.41 0.89 4.60
C ARG A 15 -19.18 1.49 5.99
N ALA A 16 -18.84 0.63 6.95
CA ALA A 16 -18.54 1.03 8.32
C ALA A 16 -17.37 2.02 8.41
N THR A 17 -16.31 1.84 7.59
CA THR A 17 -15.21 2.80 7.54
C THR A 17 -15.68 4.13 6.95
N ALA A 18 -16.46 4.12 5.87
CA ALA A 18 -16.98 5.35 5.26
C ALA A 18 -17.85 6.17 6.24
N GLU A 19 -18.74 5.51 6.98
CA GLU A 19 -19.56 6.13 8.04
C GLU A 19 -18.69 6.71 9.15
N ARG A 20 -17.79 5.89 9.72
CA ARG A 20 -16.90 6.29 10.83
C ARG A 20 -15.99 7.46 10.47
N VAL A 21 -15.43 7.47 9.26
CA VAL A 21 -14.57 8.57 8.79
C VAL A 21 -15.39 9.84 8.59
N ALA A 22 -16.57 9.75 7.98
CA ALA A 22 -17.46 10.89 7.81
C ALA A 22 -17.88 11.49 9.17
N GLU A 23 -18.28 10.66 10.13
CA GLU A 23 -18.67 11.08 11.47
C GLU A 23 -17.50 11.76 12.21
N SER A 24 -16.31 11.16 12.16
CA SER A 24 -15.10 11.72 12.78
C SER A 24 -14.74 13.10 12.21
N LEU A 25 -14.88 13.28 10.89
CA LEU A 25 -14.64 14.57 10.22
C LEU A 25 -15.73 15.59 10.59
N ALA A 26 -16.99 15.17 10.59
CA ALA A 26 -18.11 16.02 10.99
C ALA A 26 -17.98 16.49 12.45
N GLY A 27 -17.58 15.61 13.37
CA GLY A 27 -17.30 15.93 14.77
C GLY A 27 -16.14 16.91 14.96
N ARG A 28 -15.29 17.08 13.95
CA ARG A 28 -14.20 18.09 13.91
C ARG A 28 -14.58 19.36 13.15
N GLY A 29 -15.85 19.51 12.75
CA GLY A 29 -16.37 20.70 12.06
C GLY A 29 -16.24 20.69 10.54
N PHE A 30 -15.84 19.58 9.92
CA PHE A 30 -15.81 19.47 8.46
C PHE A 30 -17.19 19.10 7.91
N LEU A 31 -17.53 19.65 6.73
CA LEU A 31 -18.75 19.30 6.01
C LEU A 31 -18.57 17.95 5.30
N ALA A 32 -18.69 16.86 6.05
CA ALA A 32 -18.45 15.50 5.59
C ALA A 32 -19.71 14.61 5.67
N ARG A 33 -19.94 13.78 4.66
CA ARG A 33 -21.05 12.80 4.62
C ARG A 33 -20.60 11.45 4.07
N PRO A 34 -21.20 10.33 4.53
CA PRO A 34 -20.94 9.03 3.97
C PRO A 34 -21.68 8.82 2.64
N TYR A 35 -21.16 7.95 1.79
CA TYR A 35 -21.84 7.46 0.59
C TYR A 35 -21.49 5.99 0.29
N HIS A 36 -22.48 5.11 0.36
CA HIS A 36 -22.31 3.69 -0.01
C HIS A 36 -23.65 3.04 -0.35
N ALA A 37 -23.59 1.88 -0.99
CA ALA A 37 -24.78 1.12 -1.39
C ALA A 37 -25.70 0.64 -0.24
N GLY A 38 -25.25 0.77 1.01
CA GLY A 38 -26.08 0.48 2.20
C GLY A 38 -26.99 1.63 2.63
N LEU A 39 -26.79 2.85 2.13
CA LEU A 39 -27.67 3.99 2.42
C LEU A 39 -28.95 3.91 1.59
N ASP A 40 -30.04 4.42 2.17
CA ASP A 40 -31.31 4.58 1.46
C ASP A 40 -31.13 5.42 0.19
N ALA A 41 -31.91 5.12 -0.85
CA ALA A 41 -31.81 5.79 -2.13
C ALA A 41 -31.96 7.32 -2.01
N ASP A 42 -32.91 7.78 -1.19
CA ASP A 42 -33.14 9.20 -0.97
C ASP A 42 -31.96 9.86 -0.23
N GLU A 43 -31.35 9.15 0.72
CA GLU A 43 -30.18 9.67 1.43
C GLU A 43 -28.95 9.77 0.51
N ARG A 44 -28.71 8.76 -0.32
CA ARG A 44 -27.66 8.80 -1.35
C ARG A 44 -27.84 9.98 -2.29
N ALA A 45 -29.07 10.17 -2.79
CA ALA A 45 -29.40 11.27 -3.69
C ALA A 45 -29.16 12.63 -3.02
N ARG A 46 -29.62 12.81 -1.77
CA ARG A 46 -29.38 14.03 -0.99
C ARG A 46 -27.90 14.31 -0.77
N ASN A 47 -27.12 13.32 -0.31
CA ASN A 47 -25.69 13.51 -0.06
C ASN A 47 -24.93 13.84 -1.35
N GLN A 48 -25.29 13.21 -2.47
CA GLN A 48 -24.73 13.52 -3.78
C GLN A 48 -25.07 14.96 -4.22
N GLU A 49 -26.33 15.37 -4.08
CA GLU A 49 -26.77 16.73 -4.44
C GLU A 49 -26.06 17.80 -3.61
N MET A 50 -25.96 17.60 -2.29
CA MET A 50 -25.21 18.49 -1.40
C MET A 50 -23.74 18.59 -1.79
N PHE A 51 -23.12 17.48 -2.22
CA PHE A 51 -21.74 17.51 -2.71
C PHE A 51 -21.58 18.28 -4.02
N LEU A 52 -22.52 18.11 -4.95
CA LEU A 52 -22.51 18.86 -6.21
C LEU A 52 -22.63 20.38 -5.97
N ARG A 53 -23.45 20.79 -5.00
CA ARG A 53 -23.70 22.19 -4.63
C ARG A 53 -22.69 22.80 -3.65
N ASP A 54 -21.66 22.05 -3.24
CA ASP A 54 -20.66 22.44 -2.23
C ASP A 54 -21.21 22.65 -0.79
N ASP A 55 -22.47 22.26 -0.54
CA ASP A 55 -23.09 22.20 0.81
C ASP A 55 -22.46 21.11 1.69
N THR A 56 -21.95 20.05 1.05
CA THR A 56 -21.04 19.07 1.64
C THR A 56 -19.74 19.10 0.86
N ARG A 57 -18.61 19.27 1.54
CA ARG A 57 -17.30 19.37 0.88
C ARG A 57 -16.59 18.03 0.80
N ILE A 58 -16.91 17.10 1.68
CA ILE A 58 -16.20 15.82 1.78
C ILE A 58 -17.19 14.68 1.66
N ILE A 59 -17.00 13.80 0.68
CA ILE A 59 -17.71 12.53 0.63
C ILE A 59 -16.77 11.40 1.04
N CYS A 60 -17.13 10.67 2.08
CA CYS A 60 -16.46 9.44 2.47
C CYS A 60 -17.22 8.27 1.87
N ALA A 61 -16.61 7.54 0.96
CA ALA A 61 -17.33 6.65 0.05
C ALA A 61 -16.70 5.29 -0.10
N THR A 62 -17.52 4.29 -0.39
CA THR A 62 -17.01 3.06 -1.05
C THR A 62 -16.99 3.25 -2.56
N ILE A 63 -16.54 2.24 -3.31
CA ILE A 63 -16.54 2.22 -4.79
C ILE A 63 -17.90 2.53 -5.44
N ALA A 64 -19.00 2.46 -4.67
CA ALA A 64 -20.33 2.86 -5.11
C ALA A 64 -20.40 4.35 -5.54
N PHE A 65 -19.51 5.21 -5.03
CA PHE A 65 -19.39 6.61 -5.42
C PHE A 65 -18.51 6.75 -6.67
N GLY A 66 -18.92 6.11 -7.76
CA GLY A 66 -18.12 5.97 -8.97
C GLY A 66 -18.85 6.35 -10.26
N MET A 67 -20.03 5.78 -10.49
CA MET A 67 -20.76 5.99 -11.73
C MET A 67 -21.63 7.25 -11.63
N GLY A 68 -21.42 8.23 -12.52
CA GLY A 68 -22.35 9.34 -12.72
C GLY A 68 -22.10 10.65 -11.96
N ILE A 69 -21.07 10.73 -11.11
CA ILE A 69 -20.70 12.02 -10.47
C ILE A 69 -19.81 12.82 -11.41
N ASN A 70 -20.31 13.98 -11.82
CA ASN A 70 -19.59 14.96 -12.62
C ASN A 70 -19.45 16.28 -11.86
N LYS A 71 -18.59 16.29 -10.84
CA LYS A 71 -18.16 17.52 -10.16
C LYS A 71 -16.79 17.92 -10.70
N PRO A 72 -16.67 19.01 -11.47
CA PRO A 72 -15.40 19.37 -12.11
C PRO A 72 -14.35 19.85 -11.10
N ASN A 73 -14.80 20.45 -9.99
CA ASN A 73 -13.96 21.11 -9.00
C ASN A 73 -13.57 20.23 -7.80
N VAL A 74 -13.45 18.92 -7.98
CA VAL A 74 -12.87 18.05 -6.93
C VAL A 74 -11.36 18.31 -6.85
N ARG A 75 -10.88 18.67 -5.67
CA ARG A 75 -9.51 19.11 -5.43
C ARG A 75 -8.61 18.07 -4.80
N TYR A 76 -9.20 17.08 -4.14
CA TYR A 76 -8.43 15.95 -3.67
C TYR A 76 -9.23 14.65 -3.68
N VAL A 77 -8.52 13.56 -3.92
CA VAL A 77 -8.99 12.19 -3.71
C VAL A 77 -8.05 11.53 -2.73
N ILE A 78 -8.60 11.00 -1.64
CA ILE A 78 -7.86 10.26 -0.62
C ILE A 78 -8.32 8.82 -0.65
N HIS A 79 -7.40 7.89 -0.78
CA HIS A 79 -7.66 6.48 -0.52
C HIS A 79 -7.26 6.19 0.92
N HIS A 80 -8.27 6.04 1.79
CA HIS A 80 -8.07 5.70 3.20
C HIS A 80 -7.68 4.23 3.37
N ASP A 81 -8.17 3.35 2.48
CA ASP A 81 -7.76 1.96 2.40
C ASP A 81 -7.18 1.71 0.99
N LEU A 82 -6.29 0.70 0.88
CA LEU A 82 -5.73 0.28 -0.39
C LEU A 82 -6.84 -0.08 -1.40
N PRO A 83 -6.80 0.48 -2.63
CA PRO A 83 -7.73 0.10 -3.70
C PRO A 83 -7.59 -1.38 -4.07
N LYS A 84 -8.62 -1.93 -4.71
CA LYS A 84 -8.62 -3.35 -5.10
C LYS A 84 -7.65 -3.65 -6.25
N ASN A 85 -7.46 -2.70 -7.15
CA ASN A 85 -6.61 -2.82 -8.34
C ASN A 85 -6.21 -1.43 -8.87
N ILE A 86 -5.28 -1.41 -9.83
CA ILE A 86 -4.76 -0.18 -10.44
C ILE A 86 -5.83 0.51 -11.29
N GLU A 87 -6.72 -0.22 -11.96
CA GLU A 87 -7.78 0.35 -12.80
C GLU A 87 -8.78 1.17 -11.97
N GLY A 88 -9.20 0.60 -10.83
CA GLY A 88 -10.06 1.28 -9.87
C GLY A 88 -9.38 2.52 -9.32
N TYR A 89 -8.12 2.40 -8.89
CA TYR A 89 -7.33 3.53 -8.40
C TYR A 89 -7.23 4.65 -9.45
N TYR A 90 -6.93 4.31 -10.71
CA TYR A 90 -6.84 5.28 -11.80
C TYR A 90 -8.18 5.97 -12.07
N GLN A 91 -9.28 5.22 -12.10
CA GLN A 91 -10.62 5.79 -12.32
C GLN A 91 -11.05 6.70 -11.16
N GLU A 92 -10.73 6.33 -9.93
CA GLU A 92 -11.10 7.05 -8.70
C GLU A 92 -10.29 8.34 -8.55
N THR A 93 -8.96 8.28 -8.74
CA THR A 93 -8.07 9.44 -8.72
C THR A 93 -8.38 10.41 -9.87
N GLY A 94 -8.77 9.92 -11.05
CA GLY A 94 -9.21 10.71 -12.21
C GLY A 94 -10.50 11.54 -12.00
N ARG A 95 -11.04 11.57 -10.78
CA ARG A 95 -12.11 12.50 -10.37
C ARG A 95 -11.57 13.85 -9.93
N ALA A 96 -10.33 13.90 -9.43
CA ALA A 96 -9.70 15.14 -9.05
C ALA A 96 -9.33 15.96 -10.30
N GLY A 97 -9.43 17.29 -10.21
CA GLY A 97 -8.86 18.20 -11.20
C GLY A 97 -9.49 18.15 -12.60
N ARG A 98 -10.77 17.78 -12.72
CA ARG A 98 -11.44 17.67 -14.03
C ARG A 98 -11.64 19.00 -14.76
N ASP A 99 -11.58 20.11 -14.02
CA ASP A 99 -11.49 21.48 -14.56
C ASP A 99 -10.08 21.86 -15.05
N GLY A 100 -9.12 20.94 -14.99
CA GLY A 100 -7.72 21.18 -15.36
C GLY A 100 -6.91 21.92 -14.30
N LEU A 101 -7.51 22.28 -13.16
CA LEU A 101 -6.80 22.90 -12.05
C LEU A 101 -6.11 21.85 -11.16
N PRO A 102 -5.06 22.23 -10.41
CA PRO A 102 -4.32 21.29 -9.58
C PRO A 102 -5.19 20.52 -8.59
N GLY A 103 -5.15 19.19 -8.66
CA GLY A 103 -5.79 18.28 -7.73
C GLY A 103 -4.77 17.28 -7.16
N ASP A 104 -4.94 16.92 -5.89
CA ASP A 104 -4.02 16.01 -5.20
C ASP A 104 -4.66 14.62 -5.06
N CYS A 105 -3.85 13.58 -5.22
CA CYS A 105 -4.26 12.20 -4.94
C CYS A 105 -3.35 11.65 -3.84
N LEU A 106 -3.95 11.16 -2.76
CA LEU A 106 -3.23 10.63 -1.59
C LEU A 106 -3.70 9.22 -1.28
N LEU A 107 -2.78 8.26 -1.36
CA LEU A 107 -3.00 6.91 -0.86
C LEU A 107 -2.39 6.78 0.54
N LEU A 108 -3.24 6.52 1.54
CA LEU A 108 -2.78 6.12 2.87
C LEU A 108 -2.46 4.63 2.82
N PHE A 109 -1.19 4.29 2.92
CA PHE A 109 -0.71 2.92 2.79
C PHE A 109 0.10 2.48 4.00
N SER A 110 -0.15 1.26 4.44
CA SER A 110 0.68 0.53 5.38
C SER A 110 0.81 -0.94 4.96
N ALA A 111 1.91 -1.59 5.35
CA ALA A 111 2.06 -3.03 5.15
C ALA A 111 0.95 -3.86 5.85
N GLY A 112 0.31 -3.30 6.88
CA GLY A 112 -0.84 -3.91 7.53
C GLY A 112 -2.08 -3.98 6.64
N ASP A 113 -2.21 -3.07 5.67
CA ASP A 113 -3.32 -3.06 4.72
C ASP A 113 -3.25 -4.25 3.76
N ILE A 114 -2.05 -4.69 3.38
CA ILE A 114 -1.85 -5.90 2.57
C ILE A 114 -2.31 -7.15 3.32
N ALA A 115 -1.95 -7.27 4.60
CA ALA A 115 -2.38 -8.40 5.42
C ALA A 115 -3.92 -8.42 5.59
N LYS A 116 -4.51 -7.26 5.83
CA LYS A 116 -5.97 -7.08 5.93
C LYS A 116 -6.67 -7.45 4.61
N GLN A 117 -6.18 -6.98 3.47
CA GLN A 117 -6.74 -7.33 2.17
C GLN A 117 -6.60 -8.82 1.89
N THR A 118 -5.43 -9.40 2.14
CA THR A 118 -5.19 -10.84 1.95
C THR A 118 -6.18 -11.68 2.76
N HIS A 119 -6.45 -11.29 4.00
CA HIS A 119 -7.45 -11.95 4.84
C HIS A 119 -8.86 -11.91 4.22
N PHE A 120 -9.32 -10.74 3.73
CA PHE A 120 -10.60 -10.65 3.02
C PHE A 120 -10.65 -11.47 1.74
N LEU A 121 -9.53 -11.60 1.03
CA LEU A 121 -9.46 -12.45 -0.17
C LEU A 121 -9.59 -13.93 0.19
N ASP A 122 -9.10 -14.35 1.35
CA ASP A 122 -9.19 -15.74 1.79
C ASP A 122 -10.62 -16.17 2.16
N GLU A 123 -11.48 -15.21 2.53
CA GLU A 123 -12.92 -15.42 2.77
C GLU A 123 -13.72 -15.64 1.47
N ILE A 124 -13.16 -15.31 0.30
CA ILE A 124 -13.81 -15.54 -0.99
C ILE A 124 -13.90 -17.05 -1.25
N THR A 125 -15.13 -17.56 -1.35
CA THR A 125 -15.40 -19.00 -1.53
C THR A 125 -15.18 -19.48 -2.96
N ASN A 126 -15.33 -18.59 -3.95
CA ASN A 126 -15.09 -18.91 -5.35
C ASN A 126 -13.59 -18.82 -5.67
N GLU A 127 -12.97 -19.95 -6.03
CA GLU A 127 -11.52 -20.01 -6.31
C GLU A 127 -11.08 -19.09 -7.46
N GLN A 128 -11.88 -19.00 -8.52
CA GLN A 128 -11.55 -18.18 -9.67
C GLN A 128 -11.59 -16.68 -9.30
N GLU A 129 -12.62 -16.26 -8.57
CA GLU A 129 -12.74 -14.89 -8.06
C GLU A 129 -11.60 -14.56 -7.10
N ARG A 130 -11.27 -15.48 -6.19
CA ARG A 130 -10.16 -15.32 -5.24
C ARG A 130 -8.81 -15.18 -5.97
N SER A 131 -8.57 -16.00 -6.98
CA SER A 131 -7.35 -15.96 -7.79
C SER A 131 -7.21 -14.64 -8.53
N ILE A 132 -8.29 -14.16 -9.17
CA ILE A 132 -8.32 -12.85 -9.85
C ILE A 132 -8.06 -11.72 -8.84
N ALA A 133 -8.73 -11.73 -7.69
CA ALA A 133 -8.56 -10.70 -6.69
C ALA A 133 -7.15 -10.70 -6.07
N ARG A 134 -6.52 -11.87 -5.91
CA ARG A 134 -5.11 -11.96 -5.52
C ARG A 134 -4.16 -11.43 -6.59
N ALA A 135 -4.44 -11.70 -7.86
CA ALA A 135 -3.66 -11.15 -8.97
C ALA A 135 -3.71 -9.61 -8.98
N HIS A 136 -4.88 -9.03 -8.73
CA HIS A 136 -5.05 -7.60 -8.58
C HIS A 136 -4.29 -7.01 -7.38
N LEU A 137 -4.32 -7.66 -6.22
CA LEU A 137 -3.56 -7.21 -5.05
C LEU A 137 -2.05 -7.21 -5.34
N ARG A 138 -1.55 -8.23 -6.06
CA ARG A 138 -0.14 -8.31 -6.50
C ARG A 138 0.28 -7.22 -7.48
N GLN A 139 -0.66 -6.52 -8.11
CA GLN A 139 -0.37 -5.40 -9.01
C GLN A 139 -0.28 -4.08 -8.26
N ILE A 140 -1.20 -3.83 -7.31
CA ILE A 140 -1.26 -2.55 -6.60
C ILE A 140 -0.23 -2.43 -5.47
N ASP A 141 0.17 -3.55 -4.86
CA ASP A 141 1.15 -3.57 -3.79
C ASP A 141 2.53 -3.04 -4.23
N PRO A 142 3.14 -3.54 -5.34
CA PRO A 142 4.37 -2.95 -5.86
C PRO A 142 4.24 -1.46 -6.21
N TYR A 143 3.10 -1.06 -6.77
CA TYR A 143 2.85 0.35 -7.12
C TYR A 143 2.83 1.25 -5.88
N ALA A 144 2.27 0.81 -4.75
CA ALA A 144 2.25 1.59 -3.51
C ALA A 144 3.64 1.70 -2.88
N GLU A 145 4.46 0.66 -2.98
CA GLU A 145 5.80 0.63 -2.37
C GLU A 145 6.91 1.24 -3.25
N SER A 146 6.68 1.31 -4.57
CA SER A 146 7.69 1.70 -5.55
C SER A 146 8.37 3.05 -5.22
N PRO A 147 9.69 3.18 -5.47
CA PRO A 147 10.39 4.46 -5.44
C PRO A 147 10.35 5.20 -6.79
N ASP A 148 9.84 4.59 -7.84
CA ASP A 148 9.87 5.14 -9.20
C ASP A 148 8.78 6.19 -9.43
N CYS A 149 8.81 6.88 -10.56
CA CYS A 149 7.81 7.89 -10.90
C CYS A 149 6.40 7.26 -10.98
N ARG A 150 5.52 7.57 -10.01
CA ARG A 150 4.13 7.07 -9.94
C ARG A 150 3.37 7.22 -11.26
N ARG A 151 3.56 8.34 -11.95
CA ARG A 151 2.89 8.61 -13.23
C ARG A 151 3.41 7.71 -14.35
N ALA A 152 4.73 7.50 -14.40
CA ALA A 152 5.33 6.63 -15.41
C ALA A 152 4.84 5.18 -15.22
N GLU A 153 4.81 4.69 -13.98
CA GLU A 153 4.29 3.35 -13.65
C GLU A 153 2.81 3.18 -14.00
N LEU A 154 1.96 4.17 -13.65
CA LEU A 154 0.54 4.12 -14.01
C LEU A 154 0.34 4.06 -15.53
N LEU A 155 1.06 4.89 -16.30
CA LEU A 155 0.97 4.87 -17.76
C LEU A 155 1.47 3.56 -18.34
N GLN A 156 2.59 3.03 -17.82
CA GLN A 156 3.14 1.75 -18.24
C GLN A 156 2.16 0.60 -18.01
N TYR A 157 1.43 0.61 -16.89
CA TYR A 157 0.38 -0.38 -16.62
C TYR A 157 -0.69 -0.42 -17.74
N PHE A 158 -1.04 0.74 -18.30
CA PHE A 158 -1.98 0.86 -19.41
C PHE A 158 -1.34 0.74 -20.81
N GLY A 159 -0.05 0.35 -20.88
CA GLY A 159 0.68 0.20 -22.14
C GLY A 159 1.14 1.52 -22.75
N GLU A 160 1.11 2.61 -21.99
CA GLU A 160 1.59 3.92 -22.40
C GLU A 160 3.01 4.18 -21.87
N THR A 161 3.82 4.93 -22.63
CA THR A 161 5.15 5.36 -22.18
C THR A 161 5.12 6.82 -21.78
N PHE A 162 5.59 7.12 -20.57
CA PHE A 162 5.82 8.51 -20.18
C PHE A 162 7.14 9.00 -20.80
N PRO A 163 7.14 10.10 -21.57
CA PRO A 163 8.29 10.48 -22.40
C PRO A 163 9.45 11.13 -21.65
N LEU A 164 9.27 11.44 -20.36
CA LEU A 164 10.27 12.10 -19.52
C LEU A 164 10.72 11.16 -18.41
N ASP A 165 11.92 11.40 -17.89
CA ASP A 165 12.50 10.60 -16.79
C ASP A 165 11.67 10.69 -15.50
N ASN A 166 10.99 11.83 -15.26
CA ASN A 166 10.13 12.02 -14.10
C ASN A 166 8.98 12.98 -14.39
N CYS A 167 7.90 12.90 -13.60
CA CYS A 167 6.72 13.74 -13.82
C CYS A 167 6.75 15.09 -13.08
N GLY A 168 7.73 15.30 -12.19
CA GLY A 168 7.88 16.50 -11.36
C GLY A 168 6.73 16.76 -10.36
N ALA A 169 5.73 15.89 -10.25
CA ALA A 169 4.49 16.19 -9.52
C ALA A 169 4.01 15.09 -8.56
N CYS A 170 4.54 13.86 -8.64
CA CYS A 170 4.23 12.81 -7.65
C CYS A 170 5.17 12.88 -6.45
N ASP A 171 4.80 12.22 -5.35
CA ASP A 171 5.59 12.11 -4.12
C ASP A 171 7.04 11.68 -4.40
N ASN A 172 7.24 10.61 -5.16
CA ASN A 172 8.58 10.09 -5.46
C ASN A 172 9.44 11.05 -6.32
N CYS A 173 8.83 11.94 -7.10
CA CYS A 173 9.57 12.91 -7.92
C CYS A 173 9.77 14.24 -7.21
N ALA A 174 8.80 14.68 -6.42
CA ALA A 174 8.83 15.94 -5.69
C ALA A 174 9.71 15.84 -4.43
N GLU A 175 9.66 14.69 -3.76
CA GLU A 175 10.46 14.38 -2.57
C GLU A 175 11.10 12.99 -2.77
N PRO A 176 12.13 12.87 -3.62
CA PRO A 176 12.79 11.60 -3.86
C PRO A 176 13.30 10.98 -2.56
N ARG A 177 13.04 9.68 -2.39
CA ARG A 177 13.55 8.93 -1.23
C ARG A 177 15.08 8.96 -1.24
N GLU A 178 15.68 9.22 -0.08
CA GLU A 178 17.13 9.07 0.08
C GLU A 178 17.52 7.62 -0.26
N SER A 179 18.47 7.47 -1.18
CA SER A 179 19.02 6.18 -1.57
C SER A 179 20.48 6.09 -1.14
N PHE A 180 20.96 4.86 -0.98
CA PHE A 180 22.36 4.59 -0.69
C PHE A 180 22.79 3.30 -1.39
N ASP A 181 24.10 3.10 -1.54
CA ASP A 181 24.64 1.83 -2.03
C ASP A 181 24.40 0.73 -1.00
N GLY A 182 23.33 -0.03 -1.22
CA GLY A 182 22.93 -1.15 -0.38
C GLY A 182 23.69 -2.45 -0.66
N THR A 183 24.66 -2.50 -1.58
CA THR A 183 25.26 -3.75 -2.07
C THR A 183 25.77 -4.65 -0.95
N ILE A 184 26.56 -4.10 -0.02
CA ILE A 184 27.12 -4.86 1.11
C ILE A 184 26.02 -5.33 2.06
N VAL A 185 25.04 -4.46 2.34
CA VAL A 185 23.91 -4.77 3.23
C VAL A 185 23.03 -5.86 2.63
N ALA A 186 22.77 -5.80 1.31
CA ALA A 186 22.08 -6.83 0.55
C ALA A 186 22.84 -8.17 0.58
N GLN A 187 24.14 -8.15 0.31
CA GLN A 187 24.99 -9.35 0.38
C GLN A 187 24.95 -10.01 1.75
N LYS A 188 25.01 -9.22 2.85
CA LYS A 188 24.88 -9.73 4.22
C LYS A 188 23.53 -10.42 4.42
N PHE A 189 22.43 -9.78 4.00
CA PHE A 189 21.08 -10.33 4.16
C PHE A 189 20.89 -11.62 3.37
N LEU A 190 21.18 -11.61 2.07
CA LEU A 190 21.05 -12.77 1.18
C LEU A 190 21.95 -13.92 1.64
N SER A 191 23.19 -13.62 2.03
CA SER A 191 24.10 -14.62 2.60
C SER A 191 23.53 -15.23 3.88
N CYS A 192 22.88 -14.44 4.73
CA CYS A 192 22.27 -14.94 5.97
C CYS A 192 21.09 -15.88 5.68
N VAL A 193 20.21 -15.52 4.74
CA VAL A 193 19.11 -16.39 4.29
C VAL A 193 19.68 -17.74 3.80
N TYR A 194 20.67 -17.68 2.91
CA TYR A 194 21.34 -18.87 2.36
C TYR A 194 21.98 -19.75 3.45
N ARG A 195 22.73 -19.15 4.38
CA ARG A 195 23.44 -19.89 5.43
C ARG A 195 22.49 -20.57 6.42
N ILE A 196 21.37 -19.94 6.74
CA ILE A 196 20.32 -20.55 7.58
C ILE A 196 19.74 -21.78 6.88
N GLN A 197 19.38 -21.67 5.60
CA GLN A 197 18.81 -22.78 4.84
C GLN A 197 19.80 -23.95 4.73
N GLN A 198 21.09 -23.66 4.50
CA GLN A 198 22.15 -24.68 4.45
C GLN A 198 22.34 -25.40 5.78
N ALA A 199 22.38 -24.67 6.90
CA ALA A 199 22.62 -25.27 8.22
C ALA A 199 21.45 -26.11 8.72
N SER A 200 20.22 -25.65 8.45
CA SER A 200 19.03 -26.20 9.13
C SER A 200 18.14 -27.03 8.21
N ARG A 201 18.37 -26.99 6.89
CA ARG A 201 17.53 -27.66 5.86
C ARG A 201 16.07 -27.24 5.88
N PHE A 202 15.77 -26.08 6.48
CA PHE A 202 14.46 -25.42 6.46
C PHE A 202 14.64 -23.90 6.34
N GLY A 203 13.62 -23.23 5.78
CA GLY A 203 13.57 -21.77 5.69
C GLY A 203 13.11 -21.11 6.99
N THR A 204 13.45 -19.84 7.18
CA THR A 204 12.94 -19.07 8.33
C THR A 204 12.31 -17.76 7.86
N GLY A 205 11.42 -17.20 8.68
CA GLY A 205 10.82 -15.89 8.40
C GLY A 205 11.82 -14.75 8.63
N MET A 206 11.48 -13.57 8.09
CA MET A 206 12.31 -12.36 8.13
C MET A 206 12.82 -12.00 9.54
N ASN A 207 11.98 -12.10 10.56
CA ASN A 207 12.39 -11.78 11.93
C ASN A 207 13.57 -12.63 12.41
N HIS A 208 13.61 -13.91 12.06
CA HIS A 208 14.71 -14.80 12.47
C HIS A 208 16.02 -14.44 11.75
N VAL A 209 15.94 -14.08 10.47
CA VAL A 209 17.10 -13.60 9.70
C VAL A 209 17.67 -12.32 10.32
N ILE A 210 16.79 -11.38 10.69
CA ILE A 210 17.18 -10.13 11.38
C ILE A 210 17.83 -10.44 12.73
N GLU A 211 17.30 -11.39 13.50
CA GLU A 211 17.88 -11.80 14.78
C GLU A 211 19.28 -12.40 14.62
N VAL A 212 19.53 -13.21 13.59
CA VAL A 212 20.86 -13.75 13.30
C VAL A 212 21.82 -12.63 12.89
N LEU A 213 21.43 -11.76 11.94
CA LEU A 213 22.27 -10.64 11.49
C LEU A 213 22.66 -9.69 12.64
N THR A 214 21.73 -9.42 13.55
CA THR A 214 21.95 -8.51 14.69
C THR A 214 22.60 -9.18 15.90
N GLY A 215 22.89 -10.48 15.84
CA GLY A 215 23.53 -11.21 16.94
C GLY A 215 22.62 -11.37 18.16
N ALA A 216 21.31 -11.51 17.96
CA ALA A 216 20.36 -11.68 19.04
C ALA A 216 20.63 -12.98 19.81
N LYS A 217 20.32 -12.98 21.12
CA LYS A 217 20.44 -14.15 22.00
C LYS A 217 19.06 -14.73 22.28
N THR A 218 18.47 -15.38 21.28
CA THR A 218 17.17 -16.05 21.42
C THR A 218 17.34 -17.55 21.55
N GLU A 219 16.42 -18.21 22.25
CA GLU A 219 16.47 -19.67 22.42
C GLU A 219 16.45 -20.40 21.07
N LYS A 220 15.71 -19.87 20.08
CA LYS A 220 15.66 -20.42 18.71
C LYS A 220 17.03 -20.40 18.03
N ILE A 221 17.79 -19.30 18.17
CA ILE A 221 19.13 -19.18 17.59
C ILE A 221 20.06 -20.25 18.16
N THR A 222 20.11 -20.39 19.50
CA THR A 222 20.95 -21.39 20.16
C THR A 222 20.49 -22.81 19.83
N ARG A 223 19.18 -23.07 19.84
CA ARG A 223 18.59 -24.38 19.55
C ARG A 223 18.91 -24.86 18.14
N TRP A 224 18.90 -23.95 17.16
CA TRP A 224 19.21 -24.27 15.76
C TRP A 224 20.70 -24.10 15.41
N GLY A 225 21.53 -23.68 16.38
CA GLY A 225 22.98 -23.48 16.16
C GLY A 225 23.31 -22.32 15.22
N HIS A 226 22.39 -21.36 15.06
CA HIS A 226 22.59 -20.23 14.15
C HIS A 226 23.57 -19.18 14.72
N ASP A 227 23.91 -19.26 16.00
CA ASP A 227 24.97 -18.51 16.66
C ASP A 227 26.38 -18.86 16.13
N ARG A 228 26.51 -19.99 15.44
CA ARG A 228 27.77 -20.46 14.83
C ARG A 228 27.92 -20.07 13.36
N LEU A 229 26.90 -19.46 12.76
CA LEU A 229 26.95 -19.05 11.36
C LEU A 229 27.92 -17.88 11.17
N THR A 230 28.62 -17.85 10.03
CA THR A 230 29.49 -16.73 9.66
C THR A 230 28.73 -15.41 9.53
N THR A 231 27.40 -15.45 9.41
CA THR A 231 26.52 -14.29 9.32
C THR A 231 25.91 -13.88 10.67
N TYR A 232 26.24 -14.59 11.77
CA TYR A 232 25.78 -14.20 13.09
C TYR A 232 26.48 -12.92 13.55
N GLY A 233 25.68 -11.89 13.87
CA GLY A 233 26.19 -10.62 14.39
C GLY A 233 26.97 -9.74 13.40
N ILE A 234 26.98 -10.07 12.10
CA ILE A 234 27.72 -9.29 11.09
C ILE A 234 27.01 -8.00 10.68
N GLY A 235 25.77 -7.79 11.13
CA GLY A 235 24.89 -6.69 10.76
C GLY A 235 24.58 -5.73 11.92
N THR A 236 25.51 -5.55 12.86
CA THR A 236 25.29 -4.71 14.06
C THR A 236 25.24 -3.20 13.75
N GLU A 237 25.62 -2.79 12.54
CA GLU A 237 25.59 -1.40 12.10
C GLU A 237 24.17 -0.87 11.79
N LEU A 238 23.19 -1.75 11.58
CA LEU A 238 21.79 -1.37 11.34
C LEU A 238 20.89 -1.85 12.48
N SER A 239 19.89 -1.05 12.81
CA SER A 239 18.81 -1.45 13.71
C SER A 239 17.96 -2.57 13.10
N ARG A 240 17.23 -3.30 13.95
CA ARG A 240 16.27 -4.32 13.49
C ARG A 240 15.23 -3.77 12.50
N SER A 241 14.78 -2.54 12.72
CA SER A 241 13.81 -1.88 11.83
C SER A 241 14.42 -1.61 10.45
N GLN A 242 15.66 -1.13 10.40
CA GLN A 242 16.38 -0.91 9.15
C GLN A 242 16.60 -2.22 8.40
N TRP A 243 17.02 -3.29 9.08
CA TRP A 243 17.11 -4.62 8.45
C TRP A 243 15.76 -5.14 7.93
N GLY A 244 14.67 -4.85 8.64
CA GLY A 244 13.32 -5.14 8.16
C GLY A 244 12.98 -4.39 6.86
N SER A 245 13.40 -3.13 6.73
CA SER A 245 13.23 -2.37 5.49
C SER A 245 14.07 -2.92 4.35
N ILE A 246 15.33 -3.31 4.62
CA ILE A 246 16.19 -3.96 3.63
C ILE A 246 15.57 -5.28 3.13
N GLY A 247 15.10 -6.12 4.05
CA GLY A 247 14.48 -7.40 3.67
C GLY A 247 13.25 -7.21 2.77
N ARG A 248 12.38 -6.23 3.10
CA ARG A 248 11.23 -5.88 2.24
C ARG A 248 11.67 -5.35 0.87
N GLU A 249 12.69 -4.50 0.82
CA GLU A 249 13.20 -3.96 -0.44
C GLU A 249 13.78 -5.06 -1.33
N LEU A 250 14.52 -6.02 -0.76
CA LEU A 250 15.02 -7.18 -1.51
C LEU A 250 13.89 -8.09 -2.01
N MET A 251 12.80 -8.22 -1.25
CA MET A 251 11.61 -8.93 -1.70
C MET A 251 10.93 -8.20 -2.87
N ARG A 252 10.77 -6.87 -2.76
CA ARG A 252 10.22 -6.02 -3.81
C ARG A 252 11.02 -6.11 -5.10
N LEU A 253 12.36 -6.14 -4.99
CA LEU A 253 13.29 -6.28 -6.11
C LEU A 253 13.37 -7.71 -6.67
N GLY A 254 12.71 -8.69 -6.04
CA GLY A 254 12.69 -10.08 -6.48
C GLY A 254 13.96 -10.88 -6.15
N TYR A 255 14.83 -10.36 -5.28
CA TYR A 255 16.01 -11.09 -4.78
C TYR A 255 15.69 -12.06 -3.64
N VAL A 256 14.53 -11.90 -3.00
CA VAL A 256 14.04 -12.78 -1.92
C VAL A 256 12.57 -13.09 -2.16
N GLY A 257 12.22 -14.37 -2.20
CA GLY A 257 10.84 -14.87 -2.30
C GLY A 257 10.22 -15.26 -0.96
N LEU A 258 8.93 -15.60 -1.00
CA LEU A 258 8.22 -16.28 0.08
C LEU A 258 7.81 -17.68 -0.38
N SER A 259 8.13 -18.68 0.43
CA SER A 259 7.70 -20.06 0.16
C SER A 259 6.18 -20.21 0.23
N SER A 260 5.63 -21.12 -0.56
CA SER A 260 4.19 -21.40 -0.68
C SER A 260 3.62 -22.34 0.39
N GLY A 261 4.36 -22.57 1.49
CA GLY A 261 3.98 -23.48 2.57
C GLY A 261 3.07 -22.86 3.64
N GLU A 262 2.62 -23.68 4.58
CA GLU A 262 1.76 -23.29 5.73
C GLU A 262 2.41 -22.21 6.62
N TYR A 263 3.74 -22.08 6.56
CA TYR A 263 4.50 -21.00 7.20
C TYR A 263 5.31 -20.24 6.14
N ALA A 264 5.08 -18.92 6.05
CA ALA A 264 5.81 -18.05 5.13
C ALA A 264 7.30 -17.94 5.52
N THR A 265 8.18 -18.62 4.78
CA THR A 265 9.64 -18.56 4.97
C THR A 265 10.31 -17.85 3.80
N LEU A 266 11.45 -17.19 4.06
CA LEU A 266 12.23 -16.54 3.00
C LEU A 266 12.98 -17.58 2.14
N GLU A 267 12.95 -17.37 0.82
CA GLU A 267 13.70 -18.14 -0.19
C GLU A 267 14.50 -17.22 -1.12
N LEU A 268 15.51 -17.77 -1.78
CA LEU A 268 16.37 -17.07 -2.75
C LEU A 268 16.11 -17.61 -4.15
#